data_AF-A0A7G3BWU3-F1
#
_entry.id   AF-A0A7G3BWU3-F1
#
_cell.length_a   1.000
_cell.length_b   1.000
_cell.length_c   1.000
_cell.angle_alpha   90.00
_cell.angle_beta   90.00
_cell.angle_gamma   90.00
#
_symmetry.space_group_name_H-M   'P 1'
#
loop_
_entity.id
_entity.type
_entity.pdbx_description
1 polymer ?
#
loop_
_entity_poly.entity_id
_entity_poly.type
_entity_poly.pdbx_seq_one_letter_code
_entity_poly.pdbx_strand_id
1 'polypeptide(L)'
;MDKKEEALRIVEEGLKELESQKGSITVAVQKLSRASNLLEEKNYYIWAEIELGNEKFIQPLKELLSKIVEDTDKKKDIKIYKDEEYKPLIKELTEVDIDIKFICTTNFFRLKTNSATGGLEKSIHHLEDHLSYLKKHGNDKTLYLNNVQDRLACVKGECHKYLTDLYNRLKFSGTITSGFDILKNAVDDKLLDLDPEIAEQLMLAFRAVSSDSKEEWSQALATSRRLLESLADKLYPATDENIKGRTFKQNQYINRIWRFMDVAIESKSNKEMAKAHVDYLGVWMAADYTLTCKGVHTEVSQLEATRAIFHIYLMLADLLEYLNVNSQSRTSQPLITEVSLDEIEALLNVKRDVAKAIVVARVKNNGLTFKQLSEVKGVGQKTIERAKEVFKF
;
A
#
# COMPACT_ATOMS: atom_id res chain seq x y z
N MET A 1 1.75 0.61 13.57
CA MET A 1 2.29 1.61 12.62
C MET A 1 3.25 0.86 11.73
N ASP A 2 3.00 0.87 10.42
CA ASP A 2 3.84 0.18 9.45
C ASP A 2 5.27 0.77 9.49
N LYS A 3 6.31 -0.06 9.30
CA LYS A 3 7.70 0.39 9.24
C LYS A 3 7.87 1.49 8.19
N LYS A 4 7.13 1.41 7.07
CA LYS A 4 7.17 2.42 6.00
C LYS A 4 6.51 3.73 6.41
N GLU A 5 5.38 3.69 7.13
CA GLU A 5 4.70 4.89 7.64
C GLU A 5 5.58 5.65 8.64
N GLU A 6 6.23 4.92 9.56
CA GLU A 6 7.15 5.53 10.52
C GLU A 6 8.38 6.14 9.83
N ALA A 7 8.96 5.43 8.85
CA ALA A 7 10.07 5.95 8.07
C ALA A 7 9.68 7.20 7.28
N LEU A 8 8.49 7.22 6.65
CA LEU A 8 7.97 8.38 5.93
C LEU A 8 7.83 9.60 6.85
N ARG A 9 7.27 9.41 8.05
CA ARG A 9 7.17 10.48 9.05
C ARG A 9 8.54 11.07 9.40
N ILE A 10 9.53 10.21 9.66
CA ILE A 10 10.90 10.65 10.00
C ILE A 10 11.52 11.43 8.84
N VAL A 11 11.33 10.96 7.60
CA VAL A 11 11.83 11.63 6.40
C VAL A 11 11.19 13.00 6.21
N GLU A 12 9.87 13.13 6.38
CA GLU A 12 9.16 14.41 6.31
C GLU A 12 9.66 15.42 7.35
N GLU A 13 9.90 14.95 8.57
CA GLU A 13 10.50 15.80 9.61
C GLU A 13 11.93 16.21 9.25
N GLY A 14 12.72 15.33 8.64
CA GLY A 14 14.08 15.64 8.16
C GLY A 14 14.09 16.71 7.08
N LEU A 15 13.17 16.63 6.11
CA LEU A 15 13.01 17.65 5.07
C LEU A 15 12.60 19.00 5.68
N LYS A 16 11.66 19.00 6.63
CA LYS A 16 11.25 20.22 7.35
C LYS A 16 12.42 20.91 8.07
N GLU A 17 13.32 20.14 8.69
CA GLU A 17 14.53 20.70 9.29
C GLU A 17 15.42 21.39 8.26
N LEU A 18 15.64 20.78 7.08
CA LEU A 18 16.48 21.38 6.05
C LEU A 18 15.84 22.60 5.37
N GLU A 19 14.52 22.62 5.22
CA GLU A 19 13.77 23.69 4.57
C GLU A 19 13.54 24.90 5.50
N SER A 20 13.56 24.67 6.82
CA SER A 20 13.42 25.73 7.82
C SER A 20 14.66 26.65 7.87
N GLN A 21 14.43 27.96 7.98
CA GLN A 21 15.51 28.94 8.18
C GLN A 21 16.29 28.72 9.48
N LYS A 22 15.66 28.10 10.48
CA LYS A 22 16.26 27.81 11.80
C LYS A 22 16.46 26.32 12.05
N GLY A 23 16.20 25.46 11.07
CA GLY A 23 16.34 24.02 11.26
C GLY A 23 17.81 23.60 11.27
N SER A 24 18.07 22.43 11.84
CA SER A 24 19.42 21.90 12.04
C SER A 24 19.74 20.82 11.00
N ILE A 25 20.89 20.97 10.34
CA ILE A 25 21.43 19.96 9.43
C ILE A 25 21.78 18.71 10.24
N THR A 26 22.31 18.85 11.45
CA THR A 26 22.59 17.71 12.34
C THR A 26 21.34 16.89 12.61
N VAL A 27 20.23 17.55 12.98
CA VAL A 27 18.96 16.84 13.25
C VAL A 27 18.44 16.17 11.98
N ALA A 28 18.52 16.82 10.82
CA ALA A 28 18.14 16.21 9.55
C ALA A 28 18.99 14.98 9.19
N VAL A 29 20.31 15.02 9.41
CA VAL A 29 21.21 13.88 9.19
C VAL A 29 20.92 12.74 10.17
N GLN A 30 20.60 13.03 11.44
CA GLN A 30 20.15 12.02 12.39
C GLN A 30 18.84 11.35 11.96
N LYS A 31 17.89 12.13 11.43
CA LYS A 31 16.63 11.61 10.88
C LYS A 31 16.88 10.75 9.65
N LEU A 32 17.79 11.16 8.75
CA LEU A 32 18.22 10.35 7.61
C LEU A 32 18.84 9.02 8.07
N SER A 33 19.76 9.03 9.04
CA SER A 33 20.35 7.81 9.60
C SER A 33 19.27 6.86 10.12
N ARG A 34 18.35 7.36 10.96
CA ARG A 34 17.27 6.55 11.53
C ARG A 34 16.33 5.98 10.47
N ALA A 35 15.90 6.80 9.50
CA ALA A 35 15.02 6.35 8.42
C ALA A 35 15.70 5.32 7.52
N SER A 36 16.97 5.55 7.17
CA SER A 36 17.75 4.64 6.32
C SER A 36 17.99 3.30 7.00
N ASN A 37 18.25 3.30 8.31
CA ASN A 37 18.39 2.07 9.09
C ASN A 37 17.07 1.28 9.16
N LEU A 38 15.93 1.96 9.33
CA LEU A 38 14.60 1.31 9.34
C LEU A 38 14.25 0.66 8.00
N LEU A 39 14.73 1.24 6.90
CA LEU A 39 14.48 0.80 5.52
C LEU A 39 15.57 -0.10 4.96
N GLU A 40 16.60 -0.42 5.76
CA GLU A 40 17.76 -1.22 5.35
C GLU A 40 18.55 -0.60 4.18
N GLU A 41 18.49 0.73 4.04
CA GLU A 41 19.18 1.54 3.04
C GLU A 41 20.62 1.82 3.46
N LYS A 42 21.47 0.79 3.35
CA LYS A 42 22.85 0.79 3.89
C LYS A 42 23.68 2.02 3.49
N ASN A 43 23.67 2.41 2.22
CA ASN A 43 24.50 3.51 1.72
C ASN A 43 24.13 4.86 2.34
N TYR A 44 22.83 5.14 2.51
CA TYR A 44 22.36 6.39 3.12
C TYR A 44 22.62 6.41 4.63
N TYR A 45 22.44 5.24 5.27
CA TYR A 45 22.77 5.06 6.67
C TYR A 45 24.26 5.33 6.93
N ILE A 46 25.16 4.65 6.21
CA ILE A 46 26.61 4.79 6.37
C ILE A 46 27.06 6.23 6.09
N TRP A 47 26.55 6.86 5.03
CA TRP A 47 26.84 8.27 4.74
C TRP A 47 26.46 9.17 5.93
N ALA A 48 25.25 9.00 6.48
CA ALA A 48 24.79 9.78 7.61
C ALA A 48 25.64 9.53 8.87
N GLU A 49 26.01 8.27 9.14
CA GLU A 49 26.85 7.91 10.28
C GLU A 49 28.27 8.47 10.18
N ILE A 50 28.84 8.58 8.97
CA ILE A 50 30.12 9.26 8.74
C ILE A 50 30.00 10.75 9.05
N GLU A 51 28.91 11.40 8.66
CA GLU A 51 28.65 12.81 9.00
C GLU A 51 28.44 13.05 10.49
N LEU A 52 27.89 12.06 11.20
CA LEU A 52 27.69 12.08 12.64
C LEU A 52 28.94 11.70 13.43
N GLY A 53 30.00 11.23 12.77
CA GLY A 53 31.29 10.90 13.38
C GLY A 53 31.34 9.51 14.00
N ASN A 54 30.64 8.53 13.43
CA ASN A 54 30.67 7.16 13.92
C ASN A 54 32.03 6.48 13.63
N GLU A 55 32.79 6.21 14.70
CA GLU A 55 34.14 5.64 14.65
C GLU A 55 34.24 4.34 13.84
N LYS A 56 33.18 3.53 13.78
CA LYS A 56 33.14 2.30 12.99
C LYS A 56 33.47 2.56 11.51
N PHE A 57 33.00 3.68 10.97
CA PHE A 57 33.21 4.05 9.57
C PHE A 57 34.36 5.05 9.40
N ILE A 58 34.60 5.89 10.42
CA ILE A 58 35.66 6.91 10.38
C ILE A 58 37.06 6.28 10.38
N GLN A 59 37.32 5.25 11.19
CA GLN A 59 38.67 4.67 11.31
C GLN A 59 39.20 4.11 9.97
N PRO A 60 38.46 3.23 9.26
CA PRO A 60 38.93 2.74 7.95
C PRO A 60 39.11 3.84 6.90
N LEU A 61 38.24 4.87 6.92
CA LEU A 61 38.35 6.01 6.01
C LEU A 61 39.57 6.89 6.33
N LYS A 62 39.97 6.99 7.60
CA LYS A 62 41.13 7.80 8.01
C LYS A 62 42.42 7.28 7.40
N GLU A 63 42.59 5.96 7.32
CA GLU A 63 43.77 5.34 6.72
C GLU A 63 43.84 5.61 5.21
N LEU A 64 42.71 5.43 4.51
CA LEU A 64 42.60 5.76 3.09
C LEU A 64 42.93 7.23 2.83
N LEU A 65 42.29 8.16 3.56
CA LEU A 65 42.48 9.59 3.34
C LEU A 65 43.91 10.05 3.65
N SER A 66 44.53 9.50 4.69
CA SER A 66 45.93 9.82 5.04
C SER A 66 46.88 9.43 3.91
N LYS A 67 46.68 8.23 3.34
CA LYS A 67 47.47 7.75 2.18
C LYS A 67 47.26 8.63 0.94
N ILE A 68 46.01 9.03 0.66
CA ILE A 68 45.70 9.93 -0.45
C ILE A 68 46.38 11.29 -0.28
N VAL A 69 46.35 11.87 0.92
CA VAL A 69 47.01 13.16 1.20
C VAL A 69 48.53 13.03 0.99
N GLU A 70 49.15 11.98 1.53
CA GLU A 70 50.58 11.73 1.36
C GLU A 70 51.00 11.58 -0.11
N ASP A 71 50.24 10.79 -0.89
CA ASP A 71 50.54 10.59 -2.32
C ASP A 71 50.26 11.87 -3.15
N THR A 72 49.27 12.68 -2.74
CA THR A 72 48.98 13.99 -3.35
C THR A 72 50.11 14.99 -3.10
N ASP A 73 50.64 15.05 -1.88
CA ASP A 73 51.77 15.92 -1.52
C ASP A 73 53.04 15.54 -2.31
N LYS A 74 53.20 14.25 -2.61
CA LYS A 74 54.25 13.72 -3.50
C LYS A 74 53.98 13.94 -4.99
N LYS A 75 52.87 14.59 -5.36
CA LYS A 75 52.43 14.83 -6.74
C LYS A 75 52.29 13.55 -7.58
N LYS A 76 51.92 12.43 -6.94
CA LYS A 76 51.64 11.19 -7.66
C LYS A 76 50.30 11.30 -8.41
N ASP A 77 50.21 10.63 -9.56
CA ASP A 77 48.94 10.39 -10.25
C ASP A 77 48.19 9.26 -9.53
N ILE A 78 47.13 9.59 -8.79
CA ILE A 78 46.42 8.64 -7.93
C ILE A 78 45.32 7.93 -8.71
N LYS A 79 45.38 6.59 -8.78
CA LYS A 79 44.34 5.75 -9.36
C LYS A 79 43.87 4.73 -8.34
N ILE A 80 43.02 5.17 -7.41
CA ILE A 80 42.51 4.41 -6.27
C ILE A 80 42.12 2.96 -6.63
N TYR A 81 41.43 2.74 -7.75
CA TYR A 81 40.97 1.40 -8.17
C TYR A 81 42.01 0.54 -8.93
N LYS A 82 43.13 1.11 -9.37
CA LYS A 82 44.14 0.43 -10.19
C LYS A 82 45.45 0.21 -9.44
N ASP A 83 45.76 1.08 -8.50
CA ASP A 83 47.01 1.07 -7.78
C ASP A 83 46.97 -0.01 -6.69
N GLU A 84 47.91 -0.96 -6.73
CA GLU A 84 47.99 -2.11 -5.80
C GLU A 84 48.05 -1.67 -4.32
N GLU A 85 48.65 -0.50 -4.06
CA GLU A 85 48.81 0.08 -2.72
C GLU A 85 47.46 0.40 -2.05
N TYR A 86 46.38 0.61 -2.82
CA TYR A 86 45.05 0.96 -2.30
C TYR A 86 44.14 -0.25 -2.11
N LYS A 87 44.48 -1.41 -2.70
CA LYS A 87 43.69 -2.64 -2.55
C LYS A 87 43.44 -3.08 -1.11
N PRO A 88 44.42 -3.09 -0.19
CA PRO A 88 44.16 -3.48 1.19
C PRO A 88 43.20 -2.49 1.88
N LEU A 89 43.37 -1.19 1.67
CA LEU A 89 42.51 -0.14 2.23
C LEU A 89 41.07 -0.25 1.70
N ILE A 90 40.91 -0.56 0.42
CA ILE A 90 39.60 -0.82 -0.21
C ILE A 90 38.93 -2.04 0.40
N LYS A 91 39.70 -3.10 0.69
CA LYS A 91 39.17 -4.32 1.30
C LYS A 91 38.63 -4.05 2.70
N GLU A 92 39.38 -3.32 3.53
CA GLU A 92 38.94 -2.93 4.88
C GLU A 92 37.65 -2.11 4.87
N LEU A 93 37.51 -1.18 3.91
CA LEU A 93 36.27 -0.42 3.72
C LEU A 93 35.09 -1.33 3.36
N THR A 94 35.33 -2.34 2.53
CA THR A 94 34.28 -3.30 2.12
C THR A 94 33.85 -4.19 3.28
N GLU A 95 34.76 -4.54 4.19
CA GLU A 95 34.46 -5.33 5.40
C GLU A 95 33.51 -4.61 6.38
N VAL A 96 33.46 -3.27 6.33
CA VAL A 96 32.49 -2.45 7.09
C VAL A 96 31.31 -1.95 6.25
N ASP A 97 31.02 -2.61 5.13
CA ASP A 97 29.94 -2.28 4.19
C ASP A 97 30.06 -0.89 3.49
N ILE A 98 31.22 -0.23 3.52
CA ILE A 98 31.40 1.06 2.82
C ILE A 98 31.50 0.83 1.31
N ASP A 99 30.48 1.28 0.57
CA ASP A 99 30.56 1.42 -0.88
C ASP A 99 31.37 2.67 -1.24
N ILE A 100 32.62 2.44 -1.62
CA ILE A 100 33.58 3.50 -1.99
C ILE A 100 33.07 4.34 -3.17
N LYS A 101 32.37 3.73 -4.15
CA LYS A 101 31.85 4.49 -5.30
C LYS A 101 30.75 5.45 -4.89
N PHE A 102 29.96 5.07 -3.90
CA PHE A 102 28.88 5.89 -3.37
C PHE A 102 29.42 6.98 -2.41
N ILE A 103 30.28 6.60 -1.45
CA ILE A 103 30.75 7.48 -0.38
C ILE A 103 31.86 8.43 -0.85
N CYS A 104 32.87 7.91 -1.55
CA CYS A 104 34.10 8.66 -1.86
C CYS A 104 33.96 9.49 -3.14
N THR A 105 32.99 10.41 -3.15
CA THR A 105 32.78 11.38 -4.24
C THR A 105 33.88 12.44 -4.29
N THR A 106 33.92 13.24 -5.36
CA THR A 106 34.83 14.40 -5.46
C THR A 106 34.63 15.38 -4.30
N ASN A 107 33.38 15.63 -3.89
CA ASN A 107 33.08 16.48 -2.75
C ASN A 107 33.53 15.85 -1.44
N PHE A 108 33.35 14.53 -1.28
CA PHE A 108 33.83 13.82 -0.11
C PHE A 108 35.34 14.03 0.07
N PHE A 109 36.15 13.76 -0.95
CA PHE A 109 37.60 13.96 -0.84
C PHE A 109 37.94 15.42 -0.57
N ARG A 110 37.41 16.36 -1.34
CA ARG A 110 37.64 17.80 -1.19
C ARG A 110 37.37 18.30 0.24
N LEU A 111 36.36 17.74 0.88
CA LEU A 111 35.88 18.17 2.19
C LEU A 111 36.53 17.39 3.34
N LYS A 112 36.77 16.09 3.19
CA LYS A 112 37.26 15.23 4.28
C LYS A 112 38.78 15.18 4.41
N THR A 113 39.54 15.51 3.36
CA THR A 113 41.01 15.65 3.45
C THR A 113 41.48 17.03 3.91
N ASN A 114 40.60 18.03 3.89
CA ASN A 114 40.93 19.40 4.26
C ASN A 114 40.70 19.61 5.76
N SER A 115 41.74 19.98 6.52
CA SER A 115 41.57 20.28 7.94
C SER A 115 40.74 21.54 8.21
N ALA A 116 40.73 22.51 7.28
CA ALA A 116 40.01 23.77 7.40
C ALA A 116 38.48 23.64 7.40
N THR A 117 37.95 22.53 6.85
CA THR A 117 36.53 22.16 6.88
C THR A 117 36.17 21.31 8.12
N GLY A 118 37.16 20.94 8.93
CA GLY A 118 37.05 19.93 9.99
C GLY A 118 37.41 18.50 9.56
N GLY A 119 37.69 18.30 8.27
CA GLY A 119 38.13 17.02 7.71
C GLY A 119 37.19 15.86 8.04
N LEU A 120 37.78 14.69 8.29
CA LEU A 120 37.06 13.50 8.75
C LEU A 120 36.79 13.51 10.26
N GLU A 121 37.50 14.34 11.03
CA GLU A 121 37.51 14.28 12.49
C GLU A 121 36.37 15.06 13.16
N LYS A 122 35.80 16.06 12.47
CA LYS A 122 34.70 16.86 13.00
C LYS A 122 33.36 16.39 12.44
N SER A 123 32.46 16.00 13.33
CA SER A 123 31.06 15.71 12.97
C SER A 123 30.32 16.97 12.58
N ILE A 124 29.22 16.81 11.85
CA ILE A 124 28.36 17.92 11.43
C ILE A 124 27.81 18.71 12.63
N HIS A 125 27.56 18.04 13.75
CA HIS A 125 27.14 18.66 15.00
C HIS A 125 28.18 19.66 15.52
N HIS A 126 29.44 19.25 15.57
CA HIS A 126 30.52 20.13 16.00
C HIS A 126 30.65 21.36 15.10
N LEU A 127 30.50 21.16 13.78
CA LEU A 127 30.59 22.23 12.80
C LEU A 127 29.42 23.22 12.91
N GLU A 128 28.19 22.75 13.09
CA GLU A 128 27.02 23.60 13.28
C GLU A 128 27.11 24.43 14.56
N ASP A 129 27.48 23.80 15.68
CA ASP A 129 27.59 24.48 16.98
C ASP A 129 28.70 25.55 16.95
N HIS A 130 29.84 25.21 16.35
CA HIS A 130 30.99 26.12 16.29
C HIS A 130 30.85 27.25 15.26
N LEU A 131 29.90 27.15 14.33
CA LEU A 131 29.67 28.16 13.29
C LEU A 131 29.38 29.54 13.89
N SER A 132 28.67 29.60 15.02
CA SER A 132 28.37 30.85 15.71
C SER A 132 29.62 31.55 16.25
N TYR A 133 30.60 30.76 16.71
CA TYR A 133 31.89 31.26 17.15
C TYR A 133 32.68 31.82 15.96
N LEU A 134 32.78 31.05 14.86
CA LEU A 134 33.51 31.44 13.65
C LEU A 134 32.93 32.71 13.01
N LYS A 135 31.60 32.89 13.02
CA LYS A 135 30.95 34.11 12.51
C LYS A 135 31.32 35.37 13.30
N LYS A 136 31.61 35.24 14.59
CA LYS A 136 31.94 36.36 15.48
C LYS A 136 33.43 36.66 15.51
N HIS A 137 34.27 35.63 15.48
CA HIS A 137 35.71 35.74 15.75
C HIS A 137 36.59 35.46 14.52
N GLY A 138 36.00 35.01 13.40
CA GLY A 138 36.74 34.57 12.22
C GLY A 138 37.32 33.17 12.40
N ASN A 139 38.40 32.87 11.68
CA ASN A 139 39.06 31.56 11.68
C ASN A 139 39.76 31.31 13.03
N ASP A 140 39.74 30.06 13.52
CA ASP A 140 40.33 29.70 14.82
C ASP A 140 41.69 28.99 14.73
N LYS A 141 42.36 29.13 13.58
CA LYS A 141 43.59 28.42 13.13
C LYS A 141 43.38 26.98 12.68
N THR A 142 42.29 26.32 13.10
CA THR A 142 41.97 24.96 12.68
C THR A 142 40.82 24.96 11.68
N LEU A 143 39.71 25.62 12.01
CA LEU A 143 38.51 25.75 11.19
C LEU A 143 38.41 27.14 10.57
N TYR A 144 38.01 27.17 9.31
CA TYR A 144 37.92 28.38 8.51
C TYR A 144 36.46 28.63 8.15
N LEU A 145 35.96 29.85 8.37
CA LEU A 145 34.53 30.16 8.28
C LEU A 145 33.94 29.75 6.92
N ASN A 146 34.57 30.16 5.82
CA ASN A 146 34.08 29.85 4.47
C ASN A 146 34.10 28.34 4.17
N ASN A 147 35.12 27.63 4.65
CA ASN A 147 35.26 26.18 4.47
C ASN A 147 34.21 25.40 5.26
N VAL A 148 33.93 25.82 6.50
CA VAL A 148 32.86 25.23 7.32
C VAL A 148 31.49 25.53 6.71
N GLN A 149 31.24 26.75 6.24
CA GLN A 149 29.99 27.10 5.57
C GLN A 149 29.77 26.29 4.29
N ASP A 150 30.81 26.13 3.47
CA ASP A 150 30.77 25.28 2.28
C ASP A 150 30.53 23.80 2.64
N ARG A 151 31.17 23.31 3.71
CA ARG A 151 30.95 21.95 4.22
C ARG A 151 29.49 21.72 4.62
N LEU A 152 28.93 22.63 5.42
CA LEU A 152 27.53 22.59 5.86
C LEU A 152 26.58 22.66 4.66
N ALA A 153 26.84 23.53 3.68
CA ALA A 153 26.02 23.64 2.49
C ALA A 153 26.03 22.36 1.65
N CYS A 154 27.20 21.73 1.48
CA CYS A 154 27.33 20.46 0.76
C CYS A 154 26.58 19.33 1.45
N VAL A 155 26.78 19.17 2.77
CA VAL A 155 26.10 18.13 3.57
C VAL A 155 24.59 18.36 3.58
N LYS A 156 24.14 19.62 3.68
CA LYS A 156 22.72 19.97 3.54
C LYS A 156 22.15 19.54 2.19
N GLY A 157 22.86 19.81 1.10
CA GLY A 157 22.43 19.42 -0.26
C GLY A 157 22.36 17.90 -0.45
N GLU A 158 23.37 17.17 0.01
CA GLU A 158 23.42 15.69 -0.05
C GLU A 158 22.33 15.06 0.83
N CYS A 159 22.17 15.52 2.08
CA CYS A 159 21.12 15.05 2.99
C CYS A 159 19.72 15.30 2.40
N HIS A 160 19.49 16.50 1.85
CA HIS A 160 18.23 16.82 1.18
C HIS A 160 17.96 15.88 0.00
N LYS A 161 18.97 15.60 -0.83
CA LYS A 161 18.86 14.67 -1.95
C LYS A 161 18.44 13.28 -1.48
N TYR A 162 19.10 12.73 -0.45
CA TYR A 162 18.79 11.39 0.06
C TYR A 162 17.43 11.32 0.75
N LEU A 163 17.07 12.32 1.56
CA LEU A 163 15.75 12.42 2.16
C LEU A 163 14.65 12.55 1.10
N THR A 164 14.87 13.33 0.04
CA THR A 164 13.91 13.46 -1.07
C THR A 164 13.74 12.16 -1.85
N ASP A 165 14.83 11.42 -2.09
CA ASP A 165 14.77 10.11 -2.72
C ASP A 165 13.92 9.13 -1.89
N LEU A 166 14.22 9.01 -0.59
CA LEU A 166 13.42 8.19 0.33
C LEU A 166 11.97 8.64 0.38
N TYR A 167 11.73 9.95 0.47
CA TYR A 167 10.38 10.52 0.51
C TYR A 167 9.56 10.10 -0.71
N ASN A 168 10.12 10.26 -1.91
CA ASN A 168 9.42 9.92 -3.14
C ASN A 168 9.15 8.41 -3.20
N ARG A 169 10.14 7.57 -2.88
CA ARG A 169 9.95 6.12 -2.85
C ARG A 169 8.86 5.71 -1.88
N LEU A 170 8.83 6.28 -0.67
CA LEU A 170 7.86 5.92 0.36
C LEU A 170 6.47 6.49 0.08
N LYS A 171 6.37 7.80 -0.20
CA LYS A 171 5.10 8.48 -0.44
C LYS A 171 4.40 7.91 -1.67
N PHE A 172 5.11 7.59 -2.74
CA PHE A 172 4.48 7.03 -3.94
C PHE A 172 4.36 5.49 -3.92
N SER A 173 4.98 4.79 -2.95
CA SER A 173 4.80 3.33 -2.81
C SER A 173 3.41 2.90 -2.31
N GLY A 174 2.58 3.83 -1.82
CA GLY A 174 1.22 3.52 -1.34
C GLY A 174 0.16 4.60 -1.52
N THR A 175 0.50 5.80 -2.06
CA THR A 175 -0.46 6.92 -2.17
C THR A 175 -1.19 6.97 -3.52
N ILE A 176 -0.67 6.34 -4.57
CA ILE A 176 -1.45 6.18 -5.80
C ILE A 176 -2.32 4.95 -5.59
N THR A 177 -3.57 5.15 -5.16
CA THR A 177 -4.62 4.15 -5.39
C THR A 177 -4.57 3.84 -6.88
N SER A 178 -3.99 2.68 -7.22
CA SER A 178 -3.87 2.29 -8.61
C SER A 178 -5.26 2.06 -9.19
N GLY A 179 -5.40 2.09 -10.52
CA GLY A 179 -6.68 1.71 -11.14
C GLY A 179 -7.13 0.31 -10.70
N PHE A 180 -6.17 -0.56 -10.36
CA PHE A 180 -6.45 -1.86 -9.78
C PHE A 180 -6.96 -1.79 -8.34
N ASP A 181 -6.40 -0.92 -7.48
CA ASP A 181 -6.89 -0.77 -6.09
C ASP A 181 -8.33 -0.24 -6.04
N ILE A 182 -8.71 0.65 -6.96
CA ILE A 182 -10.11 1.12 -7.09
C ILE A 182 -11.02 -0.05 -7.45
N LEU A 183 -10.66 -0.81 -8.47
CA LEU A 183 -11.42 -1.97 -8.94
C LEU A 183 -11.52 -3.04 -7.84
N LYS A 184 -10.40 -3.36 -7.20
CA LYS A 184 -10.28 -4.34 -6.13
C LYS A 184 -11.20 -3.98 -4.97
N ASN A 185 -11.11 -2.77 -4.44
CA ASN A 185 -11.96 -2.35 -3.32
C ASN A 185 -13.45 -2.44 -3.68
N ALA A 186 -13.83 -1.99 -4.88
CA ALA A 186 -15.23 -2.06 -5.33
C ALA A 186 -15.75 -3.51 -5.48
N VAL A 187 -14.89 -4.44 -5.88
CA VAL A 187 -15.23 -5.88 -5.98
C VAL A 187 -15.26 -6.53 -4.61
N ASP A 188 -14.25 -6.29 -3.77
CA ASP A 188 -14.13 -6.86 -2.43
C ASP A 188 -15.32 -6.43 -1.55
N ASP A 189 -15.70 -5.16 -1.57
CA ASP A 189 -16.86 -4.64 -0.83
C ASP A 189 -18.17 -5.36 -1.26
N LYS A 190 -18.40 -5.49 -2.57
CA LYS A 190 -19.59 -6.16 -3.09
C LYS A 190 -19.60 -7.66 -2.83
N LEU A 191 -18.44 -8.31 -2.87
CA LEU A 191 -18.33 -9.72 -2.52
C LEU A 191 -18.56 -9.94 -1.03
N LEU A 192 -18.05 -9.07 -0.17
CA LEU A 192 -18.29 -9.15 1.27
C LEU A 192 -19.79 -9.02 1.59
N ASP A 193 -20.49 -8.11 0.92
CA ASP A 193 -21.94 -7.95 1.04
C ASP A 193 -22.71 -9.18 0.53
N LEU A 194 -22.22 -9.85 -0.52
CA LEU A 194 -22.83 -11.05 -1.09
C LEU A 194 -22.59 -12.29 -0.23
N ASP A 195 -21.33 -12.57 0.07
CA ASP A 195 -20.87 -13.71 0.84
C ASP A 195 -19.41 -13.52 1.32
N PRO A 196 -19.18 -13.37 2.64
CA PRO A 196 -17.84 -13.16 3.19
C PRO A 196 -16.84 -14.29 2.92
N GLU A 197 -17.30 -15.54 2.79
CA GLU A 197 -16.41 -16.67 2.52
C GLU A 197 -15.87 -16.60 1.08
N ILE A 198 -16.68 -16.14 0.13
CA ILE A 198 -16.25 -15.91 -1.26
C ILE A 198 -15.24 -14.77 -1.33
N ALA A 199 -15.48 -13.67 -0.60
CA ALA A 199 -14.52 -12.58 -0.49
C ALA A 199 -13.17 -13.04 0.10
N GLU A 200 -13.22 -13.84 1.18
CA GLU A 200 -12.01 -14.40 1.79
C GLU A 200 -11.23 -15.28 0.81
N GLN A 201 -11.91 -16.13 0.02
CA GLN A 201 -11.27 -16.94 -1.01
C GLN A 201 -10.54 -16.08 -2.05
N LEU A 202 -11.10 -14.93 -2.46
CA LEU A 202 -10.46 -14.01 -3.40
C LEU A 202 -9.20 -13.38 -2.80
N MET A 203 -9.29 -12.95 -1.55
CA MET A 203 -8.17 -12.37 -0.81
C MET A 203 -7.04 -13.38 -0.64
N LEU A 204 -7.37 -14.63 -0.30
CA LEU A 204 -6.39 -15.73 -0.16
C LEU A 204 -5.71 -16.03 -1.50
N ALA A 205 -6.47 -16.08 -2.60
CA ALA A 205 -5.92 -16.30 -3.93
C ALA A 205 -4.99 -15.15 -4.36
N PHE A 206 -5.39 -13.89 -4.10
CA PHE A 206 -4.55 -12.71 -4.38
C PHE A 206 -3.26 -12.69 -3.54
N ARG A 207 -3.34 -13.10 -2.26
CA ARG A 207 -2.16 -13.21 -1.40
C ARG A 207 -1.20 -14.29 -1.90
N ALA A 208 -1.73 -15.45 -2.31
CA ALA A 208 -0.93 -16.59 -2.75
C ALA A 208 -0.12 -16.29 -4.02
N VAL A 209 -0.62 -15.47 -4.95
CA VAL A 209 0.17 -15.06 -6.15
C VAL A 209 1.30 -14.08 -5.85
N SER A 210 1.24 -13.41 -4.69
CA SER A 210 2.28 -12.47 -4.24
C SER A 210 3.42 -13.16 -3.49
N SER A 211 3.34 -14.48 -3.28
CA SER A 211 4.40 -15.25 -2.64
C SER A 211 5.51 -15.65 -3.62
N ASP A 212 6.62 -16.15 -3.07
CA ASP A 212 7.73 -16.70 -3.85
C ASP A 212 7.62 -18.25 -4.02
N SER A 213 6.48 -18.86 -3.69
CA SER A 213 6.27 -20.32 -3.77
C SER A 213 5.46 -20.72 -5.00
N LYS A 214 6.03 -21.62 -5.81
CA LYS A 214 5.36 -22.20 -6.98
C LYS A 214 4.10 -22.97 -6.62
N GLU A 215 4.12 -23.67 -5.48
CA GLU A 215 2.99 -24.40 -4.93
C GLU A 215 1.84 -23.45 -4.58
N GLU A 216 2.16 -22.29 -3.98
CA GLU A 216 1.17 -21.27 -3.68
C GLU A 216 0.54 -20.66 -4.94
N TRP A 217 1.29 -20.49 -6.03
CA TRP A 217 0.72 -20.01 -7.30
C TRP A 217 -0.28 -21.01 -7.90
N SER A 218 0.04 -22.30 -7.86
CA SER A 218 -0.87 -23.36 -8.30
C SER A 218 -2.12 -23.42 -7.42
N GLN A 219 -1.93 -23.24 -6.11
CA GLN A 219 -3.02 -23.16 -5.14
C GLN A 219 -3.92 -21.94 -5.39
N ALA A 220 -3.36 -20.79 -5.79
CA ALA A 220 -4.13 -19.59 -6.12
C ALA A 220 -5.12 -19.84 -7.27
N LEU A 221 -4.69 -20.56 -8.31
CA LEU A 221 -5.55 -20.94 -9.44
C LEU A 221 -6.64 -21.94 -9.03
N ALA A 222 -6.29 -22.91 -8.19
CA ALA A 222 -7.28 -23.84 -7.64
C ALA A 222 -8.34 -23.13 -6.78
N THR A 223 -7.92 -22.19 -5.92
CA THR A 223 -8.82 -21.37 -5.10
C THR A 223 -9.70 -20.48 -5.97
N SER A 224 -9.14 -19.88 -7.03
CA SER A 224 -9.87 -19.07 -8.01
C SER A 224 -11.03 -19.82 -8.66
N ARG A 225 -10.80 -21.09 -9.04
CA ARG A 225 -11.86 -21.93 -9.58
C ARG A 225 -12.96 -22.20 -8.56
N ARG A 226 -12.58 -22.58 -7.33
CA ARG A 226 -13.54 -22.82 -6.24
C ARG A 226 -14.39 -21.60 -5.96
N LEU A 227 -13.76 -20.41 -5.98
CA LEU A 227 -14.45 -19.14 -5.87
C LEU A 227 -15.54 -18.98 -6.92
N LEU A 228 -15.25 -19.27 -8.20
CA LEU A 228 -16.27 -19.16 -9.26
C LEU A 228 -17.39 -20.20 -9.11
N GLU A 229 -17.08 -21.39 -8.60
CA GLU A 229 -18.09 -22.42 -8.29
C GLU A 229 -19.00 -21.95 -7.14
N SER A 230 -18.42 -21.45 -6.05
CA SER A 230 -19.17 -20.89 -4.90
C SER A 230 -19.99 -19.66 -5.29
N LEU A 231 -19.43 -18.78 -6.13
CA LEU A 231 -20.14 -17.62 -6.66
C LEU A 231 -21.33 -18.05 -7.52
N ALA A 232 -21.15 -19.03 -8.40
CA ALA A 232 -22.25 -19.57 -9.19
C ALA A 232 -23.35 -20.16 -8.30
N ASP A 233 -23.00 -20.85 -7.21
CA ASP A 233 -23.97 -21.38 -6.24
C ASP A 233 -24.82 -20.27 -5.60
N LYS A 234 -24.23 -19.09 -5.32
CA LYS A 234 -24.97 -17.93 -4.77
C LYS A 234 -25.80 -17.20 -5.81
N LEU A 235 -25.28 -17.03 -7.02
CA LEU A 235 -25.94 -16.28 -8.09
C LEU A 235 -27.07 -17.08 -8.76
N TYR A 236 -26.85 -18.37 -8.98
CA TYR A 236 -27.81 -19.29 -9.59
C TYR A 236 -27.54 -20.73 -9.11
N PRO A 237 -28.25 -21.20 -8.06
CA PRO A 237 -28.10 -22.56 -7.53
C PRO A 237 -28.26 -23.63 -8.62
N ALA A 238 -27.65 -24.80 -8.41
CA ALA A 238 -27.76 -25.89 -9.38
C ALA A 238 -29.21 -26.37 -9.53
N THR A 239 -29.62 -26.60 -10.78
CA THR A 239 -30.98 -27.06 -11.11
C THR A 239 -30.94 -28.11 -12.21
N ASP A 240 -31.92 -29.01 -12.22
CA ASP A 240 -32.12 -29.99 -13.30
C ASP A 240 -32.84 -29.39 -14.53
N GLU A 241 -33.15 -28.10 -14.50
CA GLU A 241 -33.78 -27.42 -15.63
C GLU A 241 -32.89 -27.46 -16.89
N ASN A 242 -33.54 -27.63 -18.03
CA ASN A 242 -32.91 -27.49 -19.33
C ASN A 242 -33.58 -26.33 -20.07
N ILE A 243 -32.85 -25.22 -20.21
CA ILE A 243 -33.35 -24.00 -20.84
C ILE A 243 -32.57 -23.79 -22.15
N LYS A 244 -33.28 -23.76 -23.27
CA LYS A 244 -32.70 -23.57 -24.61
C LYS A 244 -31.55 -24.55 -24.91
N GLY A 245 -31.64 -25.79 -24.43
CA GLY A 245 -30.62 -26.83 -24.66
C GLY A 245 -29.41 -26.76 -23.75
N ARG A 246 -29.38 -25.86 -22.75
CA ARG A 246 -28.32 -25.76 -21.74
C ARG A 246 -28.80 -26.30 -20.40
N THR A 247 -27.93 -27.06 -19.74
CA THR A 247 -28.14 -27.57 -18.38
C THR A 247 -27.37 -26.73 -17.36
N PHE A 248 -27.84 -26.74 -16.12
CA PHE A 248 -27.34 -25.91 -15.01
C PHE A 248 -26.98 -26.76 -13.79
N LYS A 249 -26.26 -27.86 -14.02
CA LYS A 249 -25.80 -28.78 -12.96
C LYS A 249 -24.63 -28.18 -12.16
N GLN A 250 -24.28 -28.82 -11.04
CA GLN A 250 -23.23 -28.34 -10.12
C GLN A 250 -21.90 -28.03 -10.83
N ASN A 251 -21.45 -28.94 -11.70
CA ASN A 251 -20.20 -28.81 -12.45
C ASN A 251 -20.26 -27.80 -13.61
N GLN A 252 -21.42 -27.19 -13.87
CA GLN A 252 -21.64 -26.24 -14.97
C GLN A 252 -21.76 -24.81 -14.43
N TYR A 253 -20.85 -24.41 -13.54
CA TYR A 253 -20.84 -23.09 -12.90
C TYR A 253 -20.81 -21.93 -13.91
N ILE A 254 -20.10 -22.07 -15.04
CA ILE A 254 -20.09 -21.06 -16.13
C ILE A 254 -21.50 -20.84 -16.69
N ASN A 255 -22.24 -21.91 -16.99
CA ASN A 255 -23.61 -21.80 -17.50
C ASN A 255 -24.53 -21.12 -16.49
N ARG A 256 -24.30 -21.36 -15.18
CA ARG A 256 -25.07 -20.77 -14.09
C ARG A 256 -24.79 -19.28 -13.94
N ILE A 257 -23.53 -18.86 -14.03
CA ILE A 257 -23.15 -17.44 -14.10
C ILE A 257 -23.79 -16.78 -15.33
N TRP A 258 -23.72 -17.39 -16.52
CA TRP A 258 -24.41 -16.87 -17.71
C TRP A 258 -25.91 -16.72 -17.52
N ARG A 259 -26.55 -17.66 -16.82
CA ARG A 259 -27.98 -17.63 -16.57
C ARG A 259 -28.35 -16.46 -15.67
N PHE A 260 -27.57 -16.22 -14.62
CA PHE A 260 -27.70 -15.02 -13.80
C PHE A 260 -27.59 -13.76 -14.67
N MET A 261 -26.57 -13.65 -15.52
CA MET A 261 -26.37 -12.47 -16.39
C MET A 261 -27.50 -12.28 -17.40
N ASP A 262 -28.07 -13.36 -17.92
CA ASP A 262 -29.24 -13.31 -18.81
C ASP A 262 -30.45 -12.66 -18.14
N VAL A 263 -30.60 -12.88 -16.83
CA VAL A 263 -31.70 -12.37 -16.01
C VAL A 263 -31.41 -10.98 -15.45
N ALA A 264 -30.18 -10.73 -14.98
CA ALA A 264 -29.81 -9.51 -14.28
C ALA A 264 -29.51 -8.32 -15.23
N ILE A 265 -28.99 -8.59 -16.43
CA ILE A 265 -28.56 -7.54 -17.36
C ILE A 265 -29.66 -7.28 -18.40
N GLU A 266 -30.28 -6.11 -18.38
CA GLU A 266 -31.29 -5.73 -19.37
C GLU A 266 -30.66 -5.36 -20.72
N SER A 267 -29.55 -4.59 -20.69
CA SER A 267 -28.85 -4.13 -21.89
C SER A 267 -28.21 -5.29 -22.65
N LYS A 268 -28.55 -5.42 -23.94
CA LYS A 268 -27.99 -6.45 -24.82
C LYS A 268 -26.48 -6.31 -24.99
N SER A 269 -25.97 -5.09 -25.18
CA SER A 269 -24.53 -4.85 -25.38
C SER A 269 -23.71 -5.20 -24.14
N ASN A 270 -24.17 -4.78 -22.96
CA ASN A 270 -23.46 -5.06 -21.70
C ASN A 270 -23.49 -6.55 -21.38
N LYS A 271 -24.62 -7.21 -21.69
CA LYS A 271 -24.76 -8.66 -21.56
C LYS A 271 -23.80 -9.42 -22.47
N GLU A 272 -23.68 -9.02 -23.73
CA GLU A 272 -22.73 -9.63 -24.68
C GLU A 272 -21.28 -9.42 -24.24
N MET A 273 -20.93 -8.21 -23.79
CA MET A 273 -19.58 -7.89 -23.29
C MET A 273 -19.22 -8.73 -22.07
N ALA A 274 -20.07 -8.73 -21.04
CA ALA A 274 -19.79 -9.45 -19.81
C ALA A 274 -19.76 -10.97 -20.05
N LYS A 275 -20.64 -11.49 -20.92
CA LYS A 275 -20.60 -12.92 -21.31
C LYS A 275 -19.30 -13.26 -22.01
N ALA A 276 -18.82 -12.45 -22.95
CA ALA A 276 -17.55 -12.71 -23.64
C ALA A 276 -16.36 -12.81 -22.65
N HIS A 277 -16.39 -12.03 -21.57
CA HIS A 277 -15.36 -12.10 -20.53
C HIS A 277 -15.45 -13.39 -19.71
N VAL A 278 -16.66 -13.81 -19.31
CA VAL A 278 -16.90 -15.10 -18.64
C VAL A 278 -16.51 -16.28 -19.54
N ASP A 279 -16.78 -16.20 -20.85
CA ASP A 279 -16.40 -17.21 -21.83
C ASP A 279 -14.87 -17.35 -21.91
N TYR A 280 -14.17 -16.21 -22.02
CA TYR A 280 -12.72 -16.17 -22.05
C TYR A 280 -12.13 -16.83 -20.79
N LEU A 281 -12.58 -16.42 -19.60
CA LEU A 281 -12.11 -17.00 -18.34
C LEU A 281 -12.46 -18.48 -18.21
N GLY A 282 -13.66 -18.88 -18.62
CA GLY A 282 -14.10 -20.27 -18.59
C GLY A 282 -13.23 -21.17 -19.46
N VAL A 283 -12.93 -20.74 -20.69
CA VAL A 283 -12.03 -21.46 -21.61
C VAL A 283 -10.61 -21.49 -21.04
N TRP A 284 -10.12 -20.35 -20.55
CA TRP A 284 -8.77 -20.22 -20.01
C TRP A 284 -8.55 -21.10 -18.77
N MET A 285 -9.46 -21.07 -17.81
CA MET A 285 -9.37 -21.92 -16.61
C MET A 285 -9.54 -23.42 -16.93
N ALA A 286 -10.36 -23.77 -17.92
CA ALA A 286 -10.48 -25.17 -18.36
C ALA A 286 -9.19 -25.68 -19.01
N ALA A 287 -8.52 -24.83 -19.80
CA ALA A 287 -7.22 -25.12 -20.37
C ALA A 287 -6.15 -25.26 -19.28
N ASP A 288 -6.11 -24.36 -18.31
CA ASP A 288 -5.20 -24.41 -17.17
C ASP A 288 -5.39 -25.66 -16.30
N TYR A 289 -6.63 -26.01 -15.97
CA TYR A 289 -6.96 -27.27 -15.28
C TYR A 289 -6.49 -28.50 -16.05
N THR A 290 -6.61 -28.46 -17.38
CA THR A 290 -6.17 -29.57 -18.23
C THR A 290 -4.64 -29.71 -18.22
N LEU A 291 -3.91 -28.59 -18.18
CA LEU A 291 -2.46 -28.57 -18.12
C LEU A 291 -1.93 -29.01 -16.74
N THR A 292 -2.55 -28.54 -15.67
CA THR A 292 -2.17 -28.82 -14.27
C THR A 292 -2.56 -30.23 -13.81
N CYS A 293 -3.74 -30.75 -14.19
CA CYS A 293 -4.21 -32.07 -13.75
C CYS A 293 -3.73 -33.25 -14.60
N LYS A 294 -3.19 -33.03 -15.81
CA LYS A 294 -2.65 -34.12 -16.66
C LYS A 294 -1.19 -34.47 -16.36
N GLY A 295 -0.58 -33.89 -15.33
CA GLY A 295 0.81 -34.20 -14.95
C GLY A 295 1.84 -33.82 -16.01
N VAL A 296 1.46 -32.98 -16.98
CA VAL A 296 2.42 -32.36 -17.89
C VAL A 296 3.08 -31.27 -17.07
N HIS A 297 4.37 -31.40 -16.76
CA HIS A 297 5.17 -30.48 -15.93
C HIS A 297 5.31 -29.07 -16.54
N THR A 298 4.19 -28.44 -16.86
CA THR A 298 4.11 -27.01 -17.17
C THR A 298 4.00 -26.33 -15.82
N GLU A 299 5.13 -25.88 -15.29
CA GLU A 299 5.16 -25.08 -14.07
C GLU A 299 4.37 -23.79 -14.32
N VAL A 300 3.36 -23.52 -13.47
CA VAL A 300 2.65 -22.24 -13.49
C VAL A 300 3.64 -21.15 -13.10
N SER A 301 3.79 -20.12 -13.92
CA SER A 301 4.60 -18.95 -13.57
C SER A 301 3.81 -17.98 -12.68
N GLN A 302 4.51 -17.24 -11.83
CA GLN A 302 3.90 -16.17 -11.03
C GLN A 302 3.13 -15.16 -11.90
N LEU A 303 3.66 -14.85 -13.09
CA LEU A 303 3.04 -13.91 -14.03
C LEU A 303 1.71 -14.45 -14.57
N GLU A 304 1.63 -15.75 -14.88
CA GLU A 304 0.38 -16.39 -15.31
C GLU A 304 -0.65 -16.41 -14.19
N ALA A 305 -0.26 -16.78 -12.97
CA ALA A 305 -1.16 -16.79 -11.82
C ALA A 305 -1.66 -15.38 -11.49
N THR A 306 -0.77 -14.37 -11.52
CA THR A 306 -1.14 -12.96 -11.33
C THR A 306 -2.15 -12.50 -12.38
N ARG A 307 -1.91 -12.82 -13.66
CA ARG A 307 -2.83 -12.48 -14.75
C ARG A 307 -4.21 -13.09 -14.55
N ALA A 308 -4.28 -14.34 -14.09
CA ALA A 308 -5.53 -15.02 -13.81
C ALA A 308 -6.38 -14.28 -12.77
N ILE A 309 -5.74 -13.92 -11.65
CA ILE A 309 -6.39 -13.17 -10.57
C ILE A 309 -6.89 -11.82 -11.07
N PHE A 310 -6.11 -11.11 -11.87
CA PHE A 310 -6.52 -9.83 -12.44
C PHE A 310 -7.75 -9.96 -13.35
N HIS A 311 -7.80 -10.99 -14.20
CA HIS A 311 -9.00 -11.25 -15.00
C HIS A 311 -10.21 -11.59 -14.14
N ILE A 312 -10.04 -12.32 -13.04
CA ILE A 312 -11.12 -12.62 -12.11
C ILE A 312 -11.66 -11.33 -11.48
N TYR A 313 -10.79 -10.44 -10.98
CA TYR A 313 -11.23 -9.13 -10.47
C TYR A 313 -12.00 -8.32 -11.52
N LEU A 314 -11.51 -8.28 -12.76
CA LEU A 314 -12.18 -7.55 -13.83
C LEU A 314 -13.55 -8.17 -14.18
N MET A 315 -13.64 -9.49 -14.27
CA MET A 315 -14.91 -10.17 -14.53
C MET A 315 -15.90 -10.01 -13.37
N LEU A 316 -15.43 -10.08 -12.13
CA LEU A 316 -16.25 -9.80 -10.96
C LEU A 316 -16.74 -8.35 -10.96
N ALA A 317 -15.92 -7.39 -11.36
CA ALA A 317 -16.38 -6.01 -11.51
C ALA A 317 -17.52 -5.92 -12.55
N ASP A 318 -17.36 -6.54 -13.71
CA ASP A 318 -18.40 -6.60 -14.75
C ASP A 318 -19.66 -7.34 -14.29
N LEU A 319 -19.54 -8.33 -13.41
CA LEU A 319 -20.65 -9.19 -12.98
C LEU A 319 -21.43 -8.59 -11.79
N LEU A 320 -20.69 -8.22 -10.74
CA LEU A 320 -21.24 -7.69 -9.49
C LEU A 320 -21.75 -6.26 -9.64
N GLU A 321 -21.43 -5.56 -10.74
CA GLU A 321 -22.13 -4.31 -11.11
C GLU A 321 -23.64 -4.50 -11.23
N TYR A 322 -24.07 -5.66 -11.74
CA TYR A 322 -25.48 -5.99 -11.95
C TYR A 322 -26.10 -6.79 -10.80
N LEU A 323 -25.33 -7.06 -9.74
CA LEU A 323 -25.91 -7.51 -8.49
C LEU A 323 -26.70 -6.37 -7.88
N ASN A 324 -28.01 -6.45 -8.01
CA ASN A 324 -28.89 -5.65 -7.19
C ASN A 324 -28.89 -6.18 -5.76
N VAL A 325 -27.89 -5.79 -4.97
CA VAL A 325 -27.82 -6.08 -3.52
C VAL A 325 -29.03 -5.48 -2.76
N ASN A 326 -29.86 -4.67 -3.42
CA ASN A 326 -31.12 -4.12 -2.88
C ASN A 326 -32.42 -4.71 -3.48
N SER A 327 -32.37 -5.81 -4.25
CA SER A 327 -33.58 -6.36 -4.91
C SER A 327 -34.06 -7.71 -4.40
N GLN A 328 -33.36 -8.36 -3.46
CA GLN A 328 -33.84 -9.63 -2.89
C GLN A 328 -34.49 -9.51 -1.50
N SER A 329 -34.80 -8.29 -1.00
CA SER A 329 -35.67 -8.12 0.19
C SER A 329 -36.79 -7.07 0.09
N ARG A 330 -37.07 -6.47 -1.09
CA ARG A 330 -38.14 -5.46 -1.24
C ARG A 330 -39.32 -5.90 -2.10
N THR A 331 -39.79 -7.14 -1.92
CA THR A 331 -41.15 -7.54 -2.34
C THR A 331 -42.10 -7.79 -1.18
N SER A 332 -41.69 -7.50 0.06
CA SER A 332 -42.62 -7.27 1.18
C SER A 332 -42.16 -6.06 1.97
N GLN A 333 -43.03 -5.06 2.11
CA GLN A 333 -42.83 -3.99 3.10
C GLN A 333 -42.59 -4.65 4.47
N PRO A 334 -41.50 -4.35 5.18
CA PRO A 334 -41.24 -4.94 6.49
C PRO A 334 -42.36 -4.60 7.47
N LEU A 335 -42.72 -5.55 8.34
CA LEU A 335 -43.72 -5.34 9.38
C LEU A 335 -43.15 -4.40 10.44
N ILE A 336 -43.87 -3.32 10.78
CA ILE A 336 -43.43 -2.37 11.81
C ILE A 336 -43.18 -3.06 13.16
N THR A 337 -43.80 -4.23 13.37
CA THR A 337 -43.63 -5.12 14.53
C THR A 337 -42.24 -5.75 14.65
N GLU A 338 -41.53 -5.97 13.54
CA GLU A 338 -40.32 -6.79 13.47
C GLU A 338 -39.03 -5.98 13.26
N VAL A 339 -39.17 -4.70 12.89
CA VAL A 339 -38.05 -3.83 12.50
C VAL A 339 -37.22 -3.39 13.72
N SER A 340 -35.90 -3.36 13.63
CA SER A 340 -35.01 -2.91 14.70
C SER A 340 -35.06 -1.38 14.92
N LEU A 341 -34.49 -0.93 16.04
CA LEU A 341 -34.38 0.51 16.34
C LEU A 341 -33.61 1.27 15.26
N ASP A 342 -32.48 0.70 14.81
CA ASP A 342 -31.59 1.33 13.84
C ASP A 342 -32.23 1.36 12.44
N GLU A 343 -33.02 0.33 12.09
CA GLU A 343 -33.80 0.32 10.85
C GLU A 343 -34.95 1.36 10.89
N ILE A 344 -35.62 1.56 12.02
CA ILE A 344 -36.63 2.65 12.16
C ILE A 344 -35.98 4.02 11.97
N GLU A 345 -34.77 4.21 12.52
CA GLU A 345 -33.99 5.44 12.36
C GLU A 345 -33.67 5.72 10.88
N ALA A 346 -33.16 4.70 10.18
CA ALA A 346 -32.76 4.79 8.78
C ALA A 346 -33.95 4.91 7.81
N LEU A 347 -34.98 4.08 7.98
CA LEU A 347 -36.12 4.00 7.05
C LEU A 347 -37.04 5.21 7.14
N LEU A 348 -37.26 5.73 8.36
CA LEU A 348 -38.10 6.91 8.59
C LEU A 348 -37.32 8.23 8.59
N ASN A 349 -35.99 8.19 8.59
CA ASN A 349 -35.12 9.35 8.69
C ASN A 349 -35.48 10.22 9.90
N VAL A 350 -35.57 9.59 11.08
CA VAL A 350 -35.93 10.24 12.35
C VAL A 350 -34.79 10.18 13.33
N LYS A 351 -34.74 11.09 14.31
CA LYS A 351 -33.74 11.04 15.38
C LYS A 351 -33.96 9.81 16.27
N ARG A 352 -32.87 9.29 16.85
CA ARG A 352 -32.88 8.11 17.73
C ARG A 352 -33.89 8.17 18.87
N ASP A 353 -34.15 9.35 19.44
CA ASP A 353 -35.15 9.52 20.50
C ASP A 353 -36.59 9.28 20.01
N VAL A 354 -36.88 9.65 18.76
CA VAL A 354 -38.18 9.40 18.12
C VAL A 354 -38.30 7.92 17.73
N ALA A 355 -37.23 7.32 17.22
CA ALA A 355 -37.20 5.89 16.93
C ALA A 355 -37.45 5.05 18.20
N LYS A 356 -36.84 5.41 19.34
CA LYS A 356 -37.10 4.79 20.65
C LYS A 356 -38.56 4.92 21.06
N ALA A 357 -39.15 6.10 20.89
CA ALA A 357 -40.56 6.33 21.22
C ALA A 357 -41.50 5.44 20.37
N ILE A 358 -41.19 5.23 19.09
CA ILE A 358 -41.94 4.34 18.19
C ILE A 358 -41.80 2.88 18.65
N VAL A 359 -40.59 2.42 18.98
CA VAL A 359 -40.36 1.06 19.50
C VAL A 359 -41.11 0.83 20.83
N VAL A 360 -41.11 1.81 21.72
CA VAL A 360 -41.86 1.74 22.99
C VAL A 360 -43.37 1.65 22.73
N ALA A 361 -43.91 2.48 21.82
CA ALA A 361 -45.33 2.46 21.46
C ALA A 361 -45.73 1.13 20.80
N ARG A 362 -44.86 0.56 19.97
CA ARG A 362 -45.02 -0.76 19.34
C ARG A 362 -45.13 -1.88 20.35
N VAL A 363 -44.17 -1.95 21.27
CA VAL A 363 -44.10 -3.02 22.28
C VAL A 363 -45.30 -2.93 23.22
N LYS A 364 -45.71 -1.72 23.60
CA LYS A 364 -46.86 -1.48 24.49
C LYS A 364 -48.18 -1.94 23.87
N ASN A 365 -48.36 -1.79 22.56
CA ASN A 365 -49.61 -2.08 21.86
C ASN A 365 -49.59 -3.44 21.12
N ASN A 366 -48.53 -4.24 21.28
CA ASN A 366 -48.29 -5.48 20.54
C ASN A 366 -48.43 -5.31 19.01
N GLY A 367 -47.95 -4.17 18.51
CA GLY A 367 -48.17 -3.69 17.15
C GLY A 367 -48.33 -2.17 17.10
N LEU A 368 -48.51 -1.62 15.91
CA LEU A 368 -48.82 -0.19 15.71
C LEU A 368 -49.84 -0.08 14.59
N THR A 369 -50.89 0.70 14.78
CA THR A 369 -51.76 1.19 13.71
C THR A 369 -51.33 2.61 13.30
N PHE A 370 -51.75 3.07 12.12
CA PHE A 370 -51.46 4.44 11.66
C PHE A 370 -51.90 5.53 12.66
N LYS A 371 -53.02 5.31 13.35
CA LYS A 371 -53.54 6.24 14.35
C LYS A 371 -52.62 6.30 15.57
N GLN A 372 -52.20 5.14 16.06
CA GLN A 372 -51.27 5.04 17.20
C GLN A 372 -49.88 5.57 16.87
N LEU A 373 -49.41 5.44 15.61
CA LEU A 373 -48.14 6.03 15.19
C LEU A 373 -48.19 7.56 15.22
N SER A 374 -49.33 8.16 14.85
CA SER A 374 -49.50 9.62 14.88
C SER A 374 -49.56 10.22 16.29
N GLU A 375 -49.82 9.39 17.31
CA GLU A 375 -49.85 9.79 18.72
C GLU A 375 -48.46 9.71 19.37
N VAL A 376 -47.46 9.15 18.69
CA VAL A 376 -46.09 9.05 19.20
C VAL A 376 -45.41 10.41 19.19
N LYS A 377 -44.90 10.82 20.36
CA LYS A 377 -44.21 12.10 20.54
C LYS A 377 -43.01 12.21 19.59
N GLY A 378 -43.04 13.24 18.73
CA GLY A 378 -41.98 13.52 17.75
C GLY A 378 -42.20 12.94 16.35
N VAL A 379 -43.30 12.19 16.15
CA VAL A 379 -43.72 11.74 14.81
C VAL A 379 -44.54 12.85 14.14
N GLY A 380 -44.03 13.39 13.04
CA GLY A 380 -44.71 14.39 12.22
C GLY A 380 -45.41 13.79 11.00
N GLN A 381 -46.19 14.62 10.29
CA GLN A 381 -46.95 14.20 9.11
C GLN A 381 -46.07 13.58 7.99
N LYS A 382 -44.88 14.14 7.76
CA LYS A 382 -43.89 13.58 6.81
C LYS A 382 -43.39 12.18 7.21
N THR A 383 -43.23 11.93 8.50
CA THR A 383 -42.82 10.62 9.03
C THR A 383 -43.93 9.58 8.84
N ILE A 384 -45.19 9.98 9.01
CA ILE A 384 -46.36 9.11 8.82
C ILE A 384 -46.53 8.73 7.34
N GLU A 385 -46.39 9.70 6.44
CA GLU A 385 -46.44 9.47 4.98
C GLU A 385 -45.33 8.50 4.56
N ARG A 386 -44.10 8.72 5.03
CA ARG A 386 -42.98 7.82 4.77
C ARG A 386 -43.17 6.43 5.39
N ALA A 387 -43.76 6.34 6.57
CA ALA A 387 -44.04 5.06 7.20
C ALA A 387 -45.09 4.25 6.42
N LYS A 388 -46.09 4.88 5.80
CA LYS A 388 -47.09 4.21 4.92
C LYS A 388 -46.46 3.59 3.68
N GLU A 389 -45.43 4.22 3.13
CA GLU A 389 -44.72 3.75 1.95
C GLU A 389 -43.76 2.61 2.28
N VAL A 390 -43.14 2.67 3.47
CA VAL A 390 -42.00 1.82 3.83
C VAL A 390 -42.39 0.61 4.70
N PHE A 391 -43.44 0.69 5.51
CA PHE A 391 -43.82 -0.39 6.45
C PHE A 391 -45.21 -0.97 6.19
N LYS A 392 -45.36 -2.26 6.53
CA LYS A 392 -46.66 -2.91 6.74
C LYS A 392 -47.02 -2.83 8.23
N PHE A 393 -48.24 -2.40 8.53
CA PHE A 393 -48.73 -2.17 9.90
C PHE A 393 -49.49 -3.38 10.44
#